data_AF-A0A482YA62-F1
#
_entry.id   AF-A0A482YA62-F1
#
_cell.length_a   1.000
_cell.length_b   1.000
_cell.length_c   1.000
_cell.angle_alpha   90.00
_cell.angle_beta   90.00
_cell.angle_gamma   90.00
#
_symmetry.space_group_name_H-M   'P 1'
#
loop_
_entity.id
_entity.type
_entity.pdbx_description
1 polymer ?
#
loop_
_entity_poly.entity_id
_entity_poly.type
_entity_poly.pdbx_seq_one_letter_code
_entity_poly.pdbx_strand_id
1 'polypeptide(L)'
;MSRPPSRRTLLASVTATVAVTTGGFERGSNATETPSLESGTVSPDWYECNSVVRPEPPVSTDDDALAPKPYPAPPSALSPAAVRDRSTDSSLRDETVAYVTEFERAYRQNEFLARYGATTRTFELRRTGYRTRTLGSSSNPAIMVAIRYDLRLGSQQSATDPRDQWDVHTVYYVDEHIVLRARYHGVAGDLSFEPDPRTHGELVACFG
;
A
#
# COMPACT_ATOMS: atom_id res chain seq x y z
N MET A 1 47.23 -40.17 45.90
CA MET A 1 47.82 -41.32 45.19
C MET A 1 46.68 -42.24 44.77
N SER A 2 46.55 -42.81 43.56
CA SER A 2 47.20 -42.53 42.25
C SER A 2 46.33 -43.10 41.10
N ARG A 3 46.54 -42.63 39.87
CA ARG A 3 45.96 -43.11 38.57
C ARG A 3 47.14 -43.57 37.67
N PRO A 4 46.95 -44.14 36.46
CA PRO A 4 45.88 -44.99 35.87
C PRO A 4 46.51 -46.33 35.33
N PRO A 5 45.88 -47.13 34.42
CA PRO A 5 45.78 -46.84 32.96
C PRO A 5 44.35 -47.12 32.39
N SER A 6 43.88 -46.68 31.21
CA SER A 6 44.42 -46.10 29.95
C SER A 6 44.55 -47.07 28.75
N ARG A 7 43.53 -47.03 27.86
CA ARG A 7 43.53 -47.18 26.37
C ARG A 7 42.10 -46.85 25.87
N ARG A 8 41.92 -45.89 24.96
CA ARG A 8 41.67 -46.05 23.50
C ARG A 8 40.50 -47.02 23.19
N THR A 9 39.44 -46.66 22.46
CA THR A 9 39.11 -45.42 21.70
C THR A 9 37.57 -45.21 21.72
N LEU A 10 36.83 -44.43 20.91
CA LEU A 10 36.99 -43.77 19.59
C LEU A 10 36.17 -42.44 19.58
N LEU A 11 35.71 -41.98 18.40
CA LEU A 11 34.74 -40.89 18.19
C LEU A 11 33.58 -41.40 17.31
N ALA A 12 32.36 -40.91 17.56
CA ALA A 12 31.21 -41.04 16.66
C ALA A 12 30.22 -39.90 16.88
N SER A 13 30.38 -38.79 16.15
CA SER A 13 29.44 -37.67 16.16
C SER A 13 28.27 -37.96 15.22
N VAL A 14 27.03 -37.84 15.69
CA VAL A 14 25.83 -37.96 14.83
C VAL A 14 24.96 -36.71 14.99
N THR A 15 25.15 -35.74 14.09
CA THR A 15 24.26 -34.60 13.92
C THR A 15 23.09 -35.01 13.03
N ALA A 16 21.89 -35.11 13.59
CA ALA A 16 20.67 -35.39 12.83
C ALA A 16 20.11 -34.11 12.19
N THR A 17 20.51 -33.82 10.96
CA THR A 17 19.88 -32.78 10.12
C THR A 17 18.53 -33.26 9.61
N VAL A 18 17.44 -32.78 10.22
CA VAL A 18 16.08 -33.00 9.71
C VAL A 18 15.81 -32.05 8.54
N ALA A 19 15.98 -32.54 7.32
CA ALA A 19 15.59 -31.80 6.12
C ALA A 19 14.06 -31.87 5.93
N VAL A 20 13.37 -30.75 6.15
CA VAL A 20 11.94 -30.64 5.82
C VAL A 20 11.79 -30.18 4.38
N THR A 21 11.66 -31.14 3.46
CA THR A 21 11.34 -30.88 2.05
C THR A 21 9.83 -30.83 1.84
N THR A 22 9.22 -29.66 1.97
CA THR A 22 7.86 -29.37 1.48
C THR A 22 7.96 -28.49 0.24
N GLY A 23 7.60 -29.03 -0.93
CA GLY A 23 7.75 -28.37 -2.23
C GLY A 23 6.53 -27.55 -2.67
N GLY A 24 6.70 -26.81 -3.78
CA GLY A 24 5.69 -25.89 -4.33
C GLY A 24 6.03 -24.43 -3.99
N PHE A 25 6.55 -23.61 -4.91
CA PHE A 25 6.86 -23.84 -6.32
C PHE A 25 8.28 -23.35 -6.64
N GLU A 26 8.99 -24.10 -7.49
CA GLU A 26 10.06 -23.50 -8.30
C GLU A 26 9.41 -22.60 -9.35
N ARG A 27 9.15 -21.34 -9.00
CA ARG A 27 8.90 -20.31 -10.00
C ARG A 27 10.19 -20.10 -10.76
N GLY A 28 10.32 -20.77 -11.91
CA GLY A 28 11.49 -20.69 -12.76
C GLY A 28 11.86 -19.23 -13.02
N SER A 29 13.10 -18.88 -12.69
CA SER A 29 13.63 -17.52 -12.79
C SER A 29 13.90 -17.13 -14.25
N ASN A 30 12.83 -17.05 -15.04
CA ASN A 30 12.77 -16.09 -16.13
C ASN A 30 12.84 -14.71 -15.49
N ALA A 31 14.07 -14.24 -15.28
CA ALA A 31 14.35 -12.85 -15.05
C ALA A 31 14.07 -12.11 -16.36
N THR A 32 12.79 -11.91 -16.66
CA THR A 32 12.35 -10.72 -17.40
C THR A 32 12.99 -9.56 -16.66
N GLU A 33 13.93 -8.88 -17.30
CA GLU A 33 14.67 -7.78 -16.70
C GLU A 33 13.64 -6.78 -16.17
N THR A 34 13.56 -6.60 -14.84
CA THR A 34 12.71 -5.56 -14.25
C THR A 34 13.25 -4.24 -14.79
N PRO A 35 12.60 -3.58 -15.77
CA PRO A 35 13.32 -2.58 -16.55
C PRO A 35 13.70 -1.42 -15.64
N SER A 36 14.89 -0.87 -15.86
CA SER A 36 15.46 0.12 -14.98
C SER A 36 14.51 1.31 -14.81
N LEU A 37 14.17 1.62 -13.56
CA LEU A 37 13.35 2.78 -13.18
C LEU A 37 14.12 4.12 -13.35
N GLU A 38 14.93 4.23 -14.40
CA GLU A 38 15.76 5.40 -14.74
C GLU A 38 14.93 6.65 -15.07
N SER A 39 13.71 6.48 -15.60
CA SER A 39 12.73 7.57 -15.75
C SER A 39 12.06 7.97 -14.43
N GLY A 40 12.07 7.08 -13.43
CA GLY A 40 11.26 7.17 -12.22
C GLY A 40 9.76 6.85 -12.41
N THR A 41 9.24 6.79 -13.63
CA THR A 41 7.83 6.48 -13.93
C THR A 41 7.59 4.99 -14.17
N VAL A 42 6.33 4.58 -14.15
CA VAL A 42 5.87 3.23 -14.53
C VAL A 42 5.56 3.22 -16.04
N SER A 43 5.91 2.14 -16.76
CA SER A 43 5.54 2.01 -18.19
C SER A 43 4.07 1.63 -18.34
N PRO A 44 3.37 2.12 -19.39
CA PRO A 44 2.05 1.62 -19.77
C PRO A 44 1.95 0.10 -19.91
N ASP A 45 3.04 -0.56 -20.34
CA ASP A 45 3.09 -2.02 -20.54
C ASP A 45 3.16 -2.83 -19.23
N TRP A 46 3.24 -2.18 -18.05
CA TRP A 46 3.39 -2.85 -16.76
C TRP A 46 2.06 -3.00 -15.99
N TYR A 47 0.95 -2.46 -16.50
CA TYR A 47 -0.35 -2.52 -15.85
C TYR A 47 -1.47 -2.84 -16.83
N GLU A 48 -2.47 -3.61 -16.36
CA GLU A 48 -3.71 -3.83 -17.10
C GLU A 48 -4.88 -3.26 -16.29
N CYS A 49 -5.66 -2.33 -16.85
CA CYS A 49 -6.75 -1.67 -16.10
C CYS A 49 -7.96 -2.58 -15.79
N ASN A 50 -7.97 -3.82 -16.30
CA ASN A 50 -8.85 -4.90 -15.88
C ASN A 50 -8.48 -5.48 -14.49
N SER A 51 -7.26 -5.22 -14.01
CA SER A 51 -6.65 -5.80 -12.80
C SER A 51 -6.66 -4.84 -11.60
N VAL A 52 -7.44 -3.75 -11.69
CA VAL A 52 -7.65 -2.80 -10.59
C VAL A 52 -8.29 -3.54 -9.39
N VAL A 53 -7.57 -3.63 -8.28
CA VAL A 53 -8.04 -4.23 -7.02
C VAL A 53 -8.34 -3.13 -6.01
N ARG A 54 -9.61 -2.97 -5.63
CA ARG A 54 -10.03 -2.11 -4.51
C ARG A 54 -11.33 -2.61 -3.88
N PRO A 55 -11.61 -2.30 -2.60
CA PRO A 55 -12.88 -2.67 -1.98
C PRO A 55 -14.09 -1.94 -2.59
N GLU A 56 -15.01 -2.69 -3.18
CA GLU A 56 -16.31 -2.19 -3.68
C GLU A 56 -17.46 -2.96 -3.00
N PRO A 57 -17.78 -2.65 -1.72
CA PRO A 57 -18.82 -3.34 -0.97
C PRO A 57 -20.22 -2.97 -1.47
N PRO A 58 -21.22 -3.87 -1.34
CA PRO A 58 -22.61 -3.56 -1.64
C PRO A 58 -23.16 -2.48 -0.69
N VAL A 59 -24.17 -1.75 -1.15
CA VAL A 59 -24.93 -0.82 -0.32
C VAL A 59 -25.70 -1.61 0.76
N SER A 60 -25.62 -1.14 2.00
CA SER A 60 -26.38 -1.72 3.13
C SER A 60 -27.88 -1.43 3.00
N THR A 61 -28.72 -2.34 3.50
CA THR A 61 -30.16 -2.12 3.71
C THR A 61 -30.51 -1.78 5.16
N ASP A 62 -29.49 -1.58 6.01
CA ASP A 62 -29.60 -1.05 7.37
C ASP A 62 -29.24 0.44 7.33
N ASP A 63 -30.20 1.32 7.63
CA ASP A 63 -30.05 2.78 7.57
C ASP A 63 -29.05 3.32 8.62
N ASP A 64 -28.82 2.59 9.71
CA ASP A 64 -27.80 2.94 10.72
C ASP A 64 -26.38 2.56 10.25
N ALA A 65 -26.22 1.80 9.17
CA ALA A 65 -24.92 1.35 8.68
C ALA A 65 -24.22 2.41 7.84
N LEU A 66 -22.89 2.33 7.76
CA LEU A 66 -22.14 3.22 6.88
C LEU A 66 -22.45 2.90 5.40
N ALA A 67 -22.73 3.92 4.60
CA ALA A 67 -22.79 3.76 3.15
C ALA A 67 -21.37 3.54 2.57
N PRO A 68 -21.23 2.78 1.46
CA PRO A 68 -20.00 2.76 0.68
C PRO A 68 -19.61 4.18 0.24
N LYS A 69 -18.35 4.57 0.41
CA LYS A 69 -17.86 5.88 -0.03
C LYS A 69 -17.39 5.78 -1.49
N PRO A 70 -17.83 6.68 -2.40
CA PRO A 70 -17.29 6.73 -3.75
C PRO A 70 -15.81 7.13 -3.73
N TYR A 71 -15.04 6.57 -4.66
CA TYR A 71 -13.65 6.98 -4.90
C TYR A 71 -13.60 8.36 -5.59
N PRO A 72 -12.60 9.21 -5.28
CA PRO A 72 -12.47 10.52 -5.91
C PRO A 72 -12.09 10.42 -7.39
N ALA A 73 -12.48 11.42 -8.18
CA ALA A 73 -12.01 11.64 -9.55
C ALA A 73 -10.51 12.03 -9.57
N PRO A 74 -9.77 11.78 -10.67
CA PRO A 74 -8.36 12.12 -10.79
C PRO A 74 -8.05 13.61 -10.54
N PRO A 75 -6.83 13.94 -10.05
CA PRO A 75 -6.33 15.32 -10.00
C PRO A 75 -6.36 16.01 -11.36
N SER A 76 -6.96 17.19 -11.44
CA SER A 76 -7.06 17.97 -12.67
C SER A 76 -5.68 18.43 -13.17
N ALA A 77 -4.75 18.72 -12.26
CA ALA A 77 -3.38 19.13 -12.57
C ALA A 77 -2.53 18.03 -13.23
N LEU A 78 -2.91 16.75 -13.12
CA LEU A 78 -2.24 15.65 -13.84
C LEU A 78 -2.67 15.55 -15.31
N SER A 79 -3.73 16.26 -15.73
CA SER A 79 -4.21 16.19 -17.11
C SER A 79 -3.22 16.86 -18.10
N PRO A 80 -3.03 16.30 -19.32
CA PRO A 80 -2.20 16.90 -20.38
C PRO A 80 -2.53 18.36 -20.76
N ALA A 81 -3.73 18.83 -20.40
CA ALA A 81 -4.16 20.21 -20.59
C ALA A 81 -3.58 21.16 -19.52
N ALA A 82 -3.57 20.74 -18.25
CA ALA A 82 -3.13 21.57 -17.13
C ALA A 82 -1.59 21.69 -17.05
N VAL A 83 -0.88 20.62 -17.40
CA VAL A 83 0.60 20.49 -17.35
C VAL A 83 1.34 21.56 -18.20
N ARG A 84 0.65 22.27 -19.09
CA ARG A 84 1.24 23.32 -19.94
C ARG A 84 1.57 24.62 -19.21
N ASP A 85 0.94 24.92 -18.08
CA ASP A 85 1.25 26.11 -17.29
C ASP A 85 2.36 25.81 -16.26
N ARG A 86 3.42 26.61 -16.24
CA ARG A 86 4.71 26.25 -15.64
C ARG A 86 4.85 26.63 -14.16
N SER A 87 3.78 27.14 -13.55
CA SER A 87 3.75 27.54 -12.12
C SER A 87 3.15 26.47 -11.19
N THR A 88 3.07 25.21 -11.63
CA THR A 88 2.08 24.23 -11.12
C THR A 88 2.60 23.12 -10.20
N ASP A 89 3.90 22.84 -10.04
CA ASP A 89 4.36 21.67 -9.23
C ASP A 89 3.81 21.69 -7.79
N SER A 90 3.76 22.85 -7.12
CA SER A 90 3.17 22.95 -5.77
C SER A 90 1.66 22.63 -5.76
N SER A 91 0.87 23.21 -6.67
CA SER A 91 -0.57 22.95 -6.71
C SER A 91 -0.89 21.52 -7.17
N LEU A 92 -0.11 20.96 -8.08
CA LEU A 92 -0.15 19.57 -8.52
C LEU A 92 0.14 18.61 -7.35
N ARG A 93 1.17 18.91 -6.54
CA ARG A 93 1.49 18.18 -5.32
C ARG A 93 0.35 18.25 -4.30
N ASP A 94 -0.19 19.43 -4.04
CA ASP A 94 -1.24 19.63 -3.04
C ASP A 94 -2.59 19.01 -3.46
N GLU A 95 -2.96 19.10 -4.74
CA GLU A 95 -4.14 18.41 -5.29
C GLU A 95 -3.98 16.89 -5.21
N THR A 96 -2.81 16.36 -5.58
CA THR A 96 -2.55 14.91 -5.50
C THR A 96 -2.51 14.42 -4.05
N VAL A 97 -1.99 15.23 -3.11
CA VAL A 97 -2.04 14.95 -1.67
C VAL A 97 -3.48 14.95 -1.14
N ALA A 98 -4.34 15.85 -1.60
CA ALA A 98 -5.77 15.82 -1.28
C ALA A 98 -6.44 14.56 -1.86
N TYR A 99 -6.19 14.27 -3.14
CA TYR A 99 -6.70 13.08 -3.84
C TYR A 99 -6.38 11.78 -3.11
N VAL A 100 -5.10 11.48 -2.82
CA VAL A 100 -4.75 10.21 -2.14
C VAL A 100 -5.31 10.14 -0.71
N THR A 101 -5.57 11.28 -0.07
CA THR A 101 -6.18 11.32 1.26
C THR A 101 -7.67 10.99 1.19
N GLU A 102 -8.41 11.52 0.21
CA GLU A 102 -9.80 11.12 0.00
C GLU A 102 -9.95 9.70 -0.55
N PHE A 103 -8.98 9.25 -1.36
CA PHE A 103 -8.91 7.90 -1.90
C PHE A 103 -8.65 6.88 -0.79
N GLU A 104 -7.62 7.07 0.05
CA GLU A 104 -7.39 6.20 1.21
C GLU A 104 -8.59 6.24 2.16
N ARG A 105 -9.23 7.40 2.35
CA ARG A 105 -10.47 7.46 3.15
C ARG A 105 -11.59 6.59 2.56
N ALA A 106 -11.78 6.60 1.24
CA ALA A 106 -12.73 5.68 0.58
C ALA A 106 -12.29 4.22 0.70
N TYR A 107 -11.02 3.92 0.40
CA TYR A 107 -10.44 2.57 0.48
C TYR A 107 -10.60 1.95 1.88
N ARG A 108 -10.24 2.67 2.93
CA ARG A 108 -10.33 2.19 4.33
C ARG A 108 -11.79 2.04 4.79
N GLN A 109 -12.70 2.92 4.37
CA GLN A 109 -14.14 2.79 4.70
C GLN A 109 -14.76 1.60 3.98
N ASN A 110 -14.43 1.42 2.70
CA ASN A 110 -14.95 0.35 1.88
C ASN A 110 -14.36 -1.02 2.26
N GLU A 111 -13.10 -1.09 2.72
CA GLU A 111 -12.53 -2.31 3.32
C GLU A 111 -13.26 -2.68 4.63
N PHE A 112 -13.53 -1.69 5.48
CA PHE A 112 -14.27 -1.90 6.73
C PHE A 112 -15.69 -2.42 6.47
N LEU A 113 -16.38 -1.83 5.48
CA LEU A 113 -17.69 -2.30 5.01
C LEU A 113 -17.64 -3.69 4.37
N ALA A 114 -16.67 -3.99 3.52
CA ALA A 114 -16.52 -5.30 2.91
C ALA A 114 -16.28 -6.41 3.95
N ARG A 115 -15.70 -6.08 5.11
CA ARG A 115 -15.43 -7.04 6.20
C ARG A 115 -16.55 -7.16 7.24
N TYR A 116 -17.28 -6.08 7.54
CA TYR A 116 -18.23 -6.02 8.66
C TYR A 116 -19.68 -5.66 8.26
N GLY A 117 -19.90 -5.26 7.00
CA GLY A 117 -21.21 -5.00 6.40
C GLY A 117 -22.09 -4.06 7.19
N ALA A 118 -23.35 -4.44 7.34
CA ALA A 118 -24.36 -3.71 8.10
C ALA A 118 -23.99 -3.48 9.59
N THR A 119 -22.99 -4.19 10.15
CA THR A 119 -22.58 -3.93 11.55
C THR A 119 -21.67 -2.71 11.71
N THR A 120 -21.20 -2.08 10.62
CA THR A 120 -20.41 -0.83 10.70
C THR A 120 -21.26 0.33 11.23
N ARG A 121 -20.67 1.20 12.06
CA ARG A 121 -21.36 2.35 12.68
C ARG A 121 -20.53 3.63 12.74
N THR A 122 -19.20 3.53 12.87
CA THR A 122 -18.32 4.70 12.97
C THR A 122 -17.06 4.47 12.15
N PHE A 123 -16.66 5.50 11.41
CA PHE A 123 -15.42 5.51 10.64
C PHE A 123 -14.89 6.95 10.59
N GLU A 124 -13.63 7.12 10.99
CA GLU A 124 -12.92 8.41 10.88
C GLU A 124 -11.47 8.14 10.44
N LEU A 125 -10.99 8.86 9.42
CA LEU A 125 -9.60 8.85 8.98
C LEU A 125 -9.02 10.27 9.05
N ARG A 126 -8.01 10.45 9.90
CA ARG A 126 -7.34 11.73 10.17
C ARG A 126 -5.88 11.67 9.74
N ARG A 127 -5.52 12.37 8.66
CA ARG A 127 -4.13 12.48 8.21
C ARG A 127 -3.29 13.28 9.21
N THR A 128 -2.23 12.69 9.75
CA THR A 128 -1.29 13.32 10.70
C THR A 128 0.04 13.74 10.06
N GLY A 129 0.33 13.26 8.84
CA GLY A 129 1.51 13.65 8.09
C GLY A 129 1.42 13.27 6.62
N TYR A 130 2.23 13.91 5.78
CA TYR A 130 2.42 13.54 4.38
C TYR A 130 3.82 13.93 3.88
N ARG A 131 4.29 13.29 2.81
CA ARG A 131 5.56 13.57 2.14
C ARG A 131 5.43 13.31 0.64
N THR A 132 5.95 14.22 -0.20
CA THR A 132 5.80 14.15 -1.66
C THR A 132 7.15 14.19 -2.41
N ARG A 133 7.30 13.33 -3.41
CA ARG A 133 8.44 13.33 -4.36
C ARG A 133 7.87 13.32 -5.78
N THR A 134 8.17 14.36 -6.56
CA THR A 134 7.84 14.42 -7.98
C THR A 134 8.83 13.54 -8.75
N LEU A 135 8.37 12.86 -9.79
CA LEU A 135 9.09 11.93 -10.66
C LEU A 135 8.68 12.19 -12.12
N GLY A 136 9.39 11.60 -13.08
CA GLY A 136 9.12 11.79 -14.51
C GLY A 136 9.60 13.14 -15.04
N SER A 137 8.92 13.63 -16.08
CA SER A 137 9.25 14.86 -16.79
C SER A 137 8.23 15.96 -16.53
N SER A 138 8.54 17.23 -16.84
CA SER A 138 7.54 18.29 -16.73
C SER A 138 6.38 18.18 -17.74
N SER A 139 6.42 17.21 -18.66
CA SER A 139 5.37 16.91 -19.65
C SER A 139 4.59 15.61 -19.37
N ASN A 140 5.12 14.75 -18.50
CA ASN A 140 4.44 13.58 -17.91
C ASN A 140 4.99 13.49 -16.48
N PRO A 141 4.33 14.18 -15.52
CA PRO A 141 4.73 14.18 -14.13
C PRO A 141 4.05 13.05 -13.37
N ALA A 142 4.81 12.34 -12.55
CA ALA A 142 4.30 11.39 -11.57
C ALA A 142 4.62 11.89 -10.15
N ILE A 143 3.81 11.53 -9.16
CA ILE A 143 4.04 11.91 -7.76
C ILE A 143 3.98 10.67 -6.86
N MET A 144 5.06 10.46 -6.12
CA MET A 144 5.05 9.60 -4.95
C MET A 144 4.48 10.39 -3.77
N VAL A 145 3.42 9.89 -3.14
CA VAL A 145 2.85 10.47 -1.92
C VAL A 145 2.86 9.43 -0.81
N ALA A 146 3.66 9.64 0.23
CA ALA A 146 3.53 8.92 1.48
C ALA A 146 2.58 9.69 2.39
N ILE A 147 1.64 9.00 3.04
CA ILE A 147 0.73 9.56 4.05
C ILE A 147 0.84 8.79 5.36
N ARG A 148 0.71 9.53 6.46
CA ARG A 148 0.51 9.00 7.82
C ARG A 148 -0.86 9.42 8.31
N TYR A 149 -1.62 8.50 8.88
CA TYR A 149 -2.97 8.79 9.39
C TYR A 149 -3.34 7.94 10.60
N ASP A 150 -4.29 8.46 11.37
CA ASP A 150 -5.01 7.73 12.40
C ASP A 150 -6.35 7.25 11.84
N LEU A 151 -6.83 6.10 12.29
CA LEU A 151 -8.04 5.45 11.80
C LEU A 151 -8.86 4.90 12.95
N ARG A 152 -10.08 5.41 13.12
CA ARG A 152 -11.02 5.03 14.19
C ARG A 152 -12.20 4.26 13.62
N LEU A 153 -12.42 3.04 14.11
CA LEU A 153 -13.40 2.09 13.57
C LEU A 153 -14.37 1.58 14.64
N GLY A 154 -15.66 1.91 14.51
CA GLY A 154 -16.74 1.42 15.38
C GLY A 154 -17.70 0.52 14.62
N SER A 155 -17.97 -0.67 15.18
CA SER A 155 -19.09 -1.54 14.78
C SER A 155 -20.19 -1.49 15.84
N GLN A 156 -21.37 -2.06 15.58
CA GLN A 156 -22.49 -2.14 16.52
C GLN A 156 -22.10 -2.77 17.88
N GLN A 157 -21.13 -3.70 17.89
CA GLN A 157 -20.61 -4.35 19.10
C GLN A 157 -19.50 -3.53 19.81
N SER A 158 -19.04 -2.42 19.23
CA SER A 158 -17.93 -1.61 19.73
C SER A 158 -18.15 -0.11 19.47
N ALA A 159 -19.40 0.34 19.35
CA ALA A 159 -19.73 1.74 19.06
C ALA A 159 -19.42 2.67 20.25
N THR A 160 -19.49 2.13 21.47
CA THR A 160 -19.11 2.80 22.72
C THR A 160 -17.60 2.77 23.00
N ASP A 161 -16.85 1.90 22.32
CA ASP A 161 -15.40 1.75 22.47
C ASP A 161 -14.75 1.42 21.11
N PRO A 162 -14.60 2.42 20.21
CA PRO A 162 -14.10 2.18 18.85
C PRO A 162 -12.65 1.73 18.82
N ARG A 163 -12.29 0.92 17.82
CA ARG A 163 -10.92 0.46 17.59
C ARG A 163 -10.11 1.52 16.86
N ASP A 164 -9.17 2.12 17.56
CA ASP A 164 -8.21 3.06 16.99
C ASP A 164 -6.96 2.34 16.45
N GLN A 165 -6.48 2.77 15.28
CA GLN A 165 -5.17 2.45 14.71
C GLN A 165 -4.42 3.77 14.52
N TRP A 166 -3.25 3.90 15.15
CA TRP A 166 -2.43 5.11 15.13
C TRP A 166 -1.25 4.98 14.17
N ASP A 167 -0.75 6.10 13.64
CA ASP A 167 0.45 6.19 12.79
C ASP A 167 0.47 5.19 11.60
N VAL A 168 -0.68 4.97 10.97
CA VAL A 168 -0.78 4.07 9.82
C VAL A 168 -0.13 4.72 8.60
N HIS A 169 0.82 4.00 7.99
CA HIS A 169 1.58 4.44 6.83
C HIS A 169 1.10 3.75 5.53
N THR A 170 0.84 4.55 4.50
CA THR A 170 0.56 4.09 3.13
C THR A 170 1.31 4.98 2.14
N VAL A 171 1.93 4.37 1.13
CA VAL A 171 2.67 5.03 0.05
C VAL A 171 1.91 4.84 -1.27
N TYR A 172 1.76 5.93 -2.01
CA TYR A 172 1.12 5.99 -3.31
C TYR A 172 2.11 6.40 -4.39
N TYR A 173 1.92 5.88 -5.59
CA TYR A 173 2.39 6.47 -6.84
C TYR A 173 1.16 6.86 -7.66
N VAL A 174 1.15 8.07 -8.20
CA VAL A 174 0.07 8.62 -9.03
C VAL A 174 0.68 9.28 -10.26
N ASP A 175 0.14 9.00 -11.44
CA ASP A 175 0.43 9.74 -12.68
C ASP A 175 -0.86 10.01 -13.47
N GLU A 176 -0.75 10.46 -14.73
CA GLU A 176 -1.90 10.77 -15.57
C GLU A 176 -2.77 9.55 -15.95
N HIS A 177 -2.28 8.32 -15.73
CA HIS A 177 -2.96 7.07 -16.11
C HIS A 177 -3.35 6.18 -14.92
N ILE A 178 -2.55 6.11 -13.84
CA ILE A 178 -2.73 5.09 -12.78
C ILE A 178 -2.54 5.59 -11.35
N VAL A 179 -3.05 4.78 -10.42
CA VAL A 179 -2.73 4.85 -8.98
C VAL A 179 -2.25 3.49 -8.49
N LEU A 180 -1.02 3.44 -7.98
CA LEU A 180 -0.47 2.29 -7.25
C LEU A 180 -0.44 2.58 -5.75
N ARG A 181 -0.77 1.59 -4.92
CA ARG A 181 -0.87 1.71 -3.45
C ARG A 181 -0.08 0.62 -2.75
N ALA A 182 0.85 0.99 -1.87
CA ALA A 182 1.56 0.07 -0.98
C ALA A 182 1.29 0.45 0.49
N ARG A 183 0.82 -0.50 1.31
CA ARG A 183 0.71 -0.30 2.76
C ARG A 183 2.02 -0.70 3.43
N TYR A 184 2.53 0.13 4.32
CA TYR A 184 3.66 -0.24 5.16
C TYR A 184 3.16 -1.02 6.40
N HIS A 185 3.81 -2.15 6.69
CA HIS A 185 3.41 -3.09 7.74
C HIS A 185 4.40 -3.20 8.92
N GLY A 186 5.50 -2.44 8.90
CA GLY A 186 6.46 -2.37 10.00
C GLY A 186 6.18 -1.25 10.99
N VAL A 187 7.15 -0.99 11.88
CA VAL A 187 7.16 0.16 12.79
C VAL A 187 8.24 1.14 12.31
N ALA A 188 7.82 2.18 11.58
CA ALA A 188 8.70 3.24 11.09
C ALA A 188 8.53 4.50 11.93
N GLY A 189 9.63 5.11 12.38
CA GLY A 189 9.59 6.40 13.07
C GLY A 189 9.32 7.57 12.11
N ASP A 190 9.99 7.58 10.96
CA ASP A 190 9.91 8.63 9.96
C ASP A 190 9.11 8.21 8.73
N LEU A 191 8.44 9.19 8.10
CA LEU A 191 7.64 8.98 6.90
C LEU A 191 8.55 8.84 5.66
N SER A 192 8.75 7.60 5.22
CA SER A 192 9.54 7.22 4.03
C SER A 192 8.64 7.00 2.81
N PHE A 193 9.24 6.61 1.68
CA PHE A 193 8.51 6.11 0.49
C PHE A 193 8.56 4.57 0.40
N GLU A 194 8.74 3.88 1.52
CA GLU A 194 8.81 2.42 1.58
C GLU A 194 7.51 1.81 2.14
N PRO A 195 6.98 0.73 1.54
CA PRO A 195 7.48 0.04 0.36
C PRO A 195 7.21 0.85 -0.90
N ASP A 196 8.12 0.84 -1.88
CA ASP A 196 7.90 1.55 -3.13
C ASP A 196 6.73 0.93 -3.93
N PRO A 197 5.60 1.64 -4.12
CA PRO A 197 4.41 1.09 -4.77
C PRO A 197 4.61 0.75 -6.25
N ARG A 198 5.67 1.24 -6.90
CA ARG A 198 6.02 0.88 -8.28
C ARG A 198 6.59 -0.54 -8.41
N THR A 199 6.88 -1.20 -7.29
CA THR A 199 7.47 -2.56 -7.24
C THR A 199 6.79 -3.48 -6.22
N HIS A 200 6.13 -2.91 -5.21
CA HIS A 200 5.46 -3.65 -4.12
C HIS A 200 4.01 -3.19 -3.88
N GLY A 201 3.44 -2.39 -4.79
CA GLY A 201 2.09 -1.85 -4.68
C GLY A 201 1.05 -2.59 -5.50
N GLU A 202 -0.21 -2.39 -5.16
CA GLU A 202 -1.40 -2.87 -5.87
C GLU A 202 -1.93 -1.76 -6.78
N LEU A 203 -2.42 -2.11 -7.98
CA LEU A 203 -3.13 -1.19 -8.87
C LEU A 203 -4.54 -0.92 -8.32
N VAL A 204 -4.81 0.31 -7.86
CA VAL A 204 -6.07 0.67 -7.19
C VAL A 204 -6.95 1.63 -8.00
N ALA A 205 -6.41 2.26 -9.04
CA ALA A 205 -7.19 2.97 -10.05
C ALA A 205 -6.45 3.06 -11.38
N CYS A 206 -7.23 3.15 -12.46
CA CYS A 206 -6.80 3.72 -13.74
C CYS A 206 -7.66 4.95 -14.07
N PHE A 207 -7.11 5.80 -14.92
CA PHE A 207 -7.75 6.96 -15.54
C PHE A 207 -7.77 6.77 -17.07
N GLY A 208 -8.64 7.50 -17.77
CA GLY A 208 -8.84 7.43 -19.23
C GLY A 208 -9.92 8.40 -19.71
#